data_AF-X1II57-F1
#
_entry.id   AF-X1II57-F1
#
_cell.length_a   1.000
_cell.length_b   1.000
_cell.length_c   1.000
_cell.angle_alpha   90.00
_cell.angle_beta   90.00
_cell.angle_gamma   90.00
#
_symmetry.space_group_name_H-M   'P 1'
#
loop_
_entity.id
_entity.type
_entity.pdbx_description
1 polymer ?
#
loop_
_entity_poly.entity_id
_entity_poly.type
_entity_poly.pdbx_seq_one_letter_code
_entity_poly.pdbx_strand_id
1 'polypeptide(L)' 'MNKFNTGVQMPVTITTRVDDKLAKLIDKIAEKEGMDRSTILRRFLIKSANKWLIEKSLKDYEEGRIKIGL' A
#
# COMPACT_ATOMS: atom_id res chain seq x y z
N MET A 1 -4.63 4.72 27.89
CA MET A 1 -3.24 4.21 27.69
C MET A 1 -3.28 3.09 26.66
N ASN A 2 -2.83 3.35 25.43
CA ASN A 2 -2.81 2.33 24.36
C ASN A 2 -1.39 1.74 24.26
N LYS A 3 -1.24 0.46 24.60
CA LYS A 3 0.05 -0.26 24.75
C LYS A 3 0.60 -0.79 23.42
N PHE A 4 0.59 0.01 22.35
CA PHE A 4 1.06 -0.42 21.03
C PHE A 4 2.14 0.52 20.48
N ASN A 5 3.30 0.57 21.13
CA ASN A 5 4.52 1.03 20.46
C ASN A 5 5.77 0.53 21.18
N THR A 6 6.01 -0.78 21.11
CA THR A 6 7.36 -1.34 21.24
C THR A 6 7.97 -1.33 19.84
N GLY A 7 9.19 -0.80 19.70
CA GLY A 7 9.88 -0.56 18.42
C GLY A 7 10.32 -1.81 17.65
N VAL A 8 9.43 -2.77 17.47
CA VAL A 8 9.60 -3.98 16.65
C VAL A 8 8.42 -4.00 15.66
N GLN A 9 8.70 -3.71 14.38
CA GLN A 9 7.69 -3.85 13.31
C GLN A 9 7.35 -5.34 13.17
N MET A 10 6.25 -5.76 13.81
CA MET A 10 5.77 -7.11 13.65
C MET A 10 5.21 -7.29 12.23
N PRO A 11 5.56 -8.38 11.52
CA PRO A 11 4.97 -8.66 10.22
C PRO A 11 3.47 -8.92 10.40
N VAL A 12 2.66 -8.11 9.73
CA VAL A 12 1.20 -8.29 9.67
C VAL A 12 0.85 -9.04 8.39
N THR A 13 0.03 -10.09 8.51
CA THR A 13 -0.47 -10.85 7.36
C THR A 13 -1.78 -10.27 6.89
N ILE A 14 -1.88 -9.99 5.59
CA ILE A 14 -3.11 -9.56 4.92
C ILE A 14 -3.50 -10.66 3.94
N THR A 15 -4.72 -11.17 4.07
CA THR A 15 -5.28 -12.19 3.17
C THR A 15 -6.48 -11.60 2.45
N THR A 16 -6.49 -11.71 1.12
CA THR A 16 -7.60 -11.25 0.29
C THR A 16 -7.79 -12.18 -0.91
N ARG A 17 -9.01 -12.23 -1.43
CA ARG A 17 -9.31 -12.94 -2.67
C ARG A 17 -9.02 -12.03 -3.86
N VAL A 18 -8.37 -12.58 -4.87
CA VAL A 18 -8.06 -11.91 -6.14
C VAL A 18 -8.60 -12.75 -7.28
N ASP A 19 -8.89 -12.11 -8.41
CA ASP A 19 -9.24 -12.83 -9.62
C ASP A 19 -8.01 -13.55 -10.20
N ASP A 20 -8.28 -14.60 -10.99
CA ASP A 20 -7.23 -15.44 -11.60
C ASP A 20 -6.31 -14.65 -12.56
N LYS A 21 -6.85 -13.63 -13.24
CA LYS A 21 -6.04 -12.83 -14.18
C LYS A 21 -5.02 -12.00 -13.42
N LEU A 22 -5.41 -11.37 -12.31
CA LEU A 22 -4.51 -10.63 -11.44
C LEU A 22 -3.47 -11.54 -10.80
N ALA A 23 -3.86 -12.72 -10.31
CA ALA A 23 -2.92 -13.68 -9.76
C ALA A 23 -1.85 -14.10 -10.80
N LYS A 24 -2.26 -14.46 -12.01
CA LYS A 24 -1.34 -14.81 -13.11
C LYS A 24 -0.43 -13.67 -13.53
N LEU A 25 -0.93 -12.43 -13.51
CA LEU A 25 -0.11 -11.27 -13.82
C LEU A 25 0.99 -11.08 -12.78
N ILE A 26 0.65 -11.20 -11.50
CA ILE A 26 1.62 -11.08 -10.40
C ILE A 26 2.68 -12.19 -10.50
N ASP A 27 2.27 -13.42 -10.80
CA ASP A 27 3.19 -14.55 -10.99
C ASP A 27 4.19 -14.30 -12.13
N LYS A 28 3.72 -13.78 -13.28
CA LYS A 28 4.60 -13.42 -14.40
C LYS A 28 5.59 -12.31 -14.04
N ILE A 29 5.17 -11.33 -13.24
CA ILE A 29 6.05 -10.24 -12.81
C ILE A 29 7.09 -10.77 -11.83
N ALA A 30 6.68 -11.63 -10.89
CA ALA A 30 7.56 -12.31 -9.95
C ALA A 30 8.63 -13.14 -10.69
N GLU A 31 8.24 -13.93 -11.69
CA GLU A 31 9.16 -14.69 -12.55
C GLU A 31 10.13 -13.78 -13.30
N LYS A 32 9.63 -12.69 -13.91
CA LYS A 32 10.46 -11.76 -14.68
C LYS A 32 11.47 -11.00 -13.81
N GLU A 33 11.09 -10.64 -12.58
CA GLU A 33 11.98 -9.93 -11.65
C GLU A 33 12.83 -10.87 -10.78
N GLY A 34 12.57 -12.19 -10.82
CA GLY A 34 13.24 -13.17 -9.95
C GLY A 34 12.94 -12.96 -8.47
N MET A 35 11.71 -12.55 -8.13
CA MET A 35 11.31 -12.21 -6.76
C MET A 35 10.07 -12.99 -6.31
N ASP A 36 9.92 -13.17 -4.99
CA ASP A 36 8.73 -13.80 -4.44
C ASP A 36 7.46 -12.96 -4.66
N ARG A 37 6.33 -13.64 -4.81
CA ARG A 37 5.00 -13.01 -4.94
C ARG A 37 4.70 -12.03 -3.81
N SER A 38 5.06 -12.39 -2.58
CA SER A 38 4.85 -11.55 -1.39
C SER A 38 5.65 -10.24 -1.46
N THR A 39 6.86 -10.29 -2.03
CA THR A 39 7.70 -9.10 -2.26
C THR A 39 7.09 -8.19 -3.31
N ILE A 40 6.62 -8.75 -4.43
CA ILE A 40 5.92 -7.99 -5.47
C ILE A 40 4.63 -7.36 -4.92
N LEU A 41 3.79 -8.14 -4.23
CA LEU A 41 2.57 -7.63 -3.59
C LEU A 41 2.89 -6.48 -2.63
N ARG A 42 3.89 -6.65 -1.76
CA ARG A 42 4.26 -5.62 -0.79
C ARG A 42 4.66 -4.32 -1.48
N ARG A 43 5.47 -4.39 -2.55
CA ARG A 43 5.86 -3.21 -3.35
C ARG A 43 4.64 -2.53 -3.97
N PHE A 44 3.72 -3.30 -4.54
CA PHE A 44 2.51 -2.75 -5.14
C PHE A 44 1.60 -2.10 -4.11
N LEU A 45 1.40 -2.74 -2.96
CA LEU A 45 0.59 -2.18 -1.88
C LEU A 45 1.17 -0.87 -1.35
N ILE A 46 2.49 -0.79 -1.12
CA ILE A 46 3.16 0.45 -0.68
C ILE A 46 2.97 1.55 -1.73
N LYS A 47 3.22 1.25 -3.00
CA LYS A 47 3.10 2.23 -4.10
C LYS A 47 1.66 2.76 -4.22
N SER A 48 0.68 1.86 -4.19
CA SER A 48 -0.74 2.24 -4.29
C SER A 48 -1.23 2.98 -3.05
N ALA A 49 -0.82 2.59 -1.86
CA ALA A 49 -1.19 3.29 -0.62
C ALA A 49 -0.62 4.72 -0.59
N ASN A 50 0.65 4.90 -0.96
CA ASN A 50 1.26 6.22 -1.05
C ASN A 50 0.59 7.08 -2.12
N LYS A 51 0.27 6.50 -3.28
CA LYS A 51 -0.45 7.20 -4.34
C LYS A 51 -1.83 7.65 -3.87
N TRP A 52 -2.58 6.77 -3.22
CA TRP A 52 -3.89 7.11 -2.64
C TRP A 52 -3.77 8.23 -1.60
N LEU A 53 -2.76 8.19 -0.73
CA LEU A 53 -2.53 9.24 0.28
C LEU A 53 -2.26 10.60 -0.37
N ILE A 54 -1.44 10.64 -1.43
CA ILE A 54 -1.16 11.87 -2.17
C ILE A 54 -2.43 12.40 -2.85
N GLU A 55 -3.17 11.54 -3.56
CA GLU A 55 -4.42 11.92 -4.24
C GLU A 55 -5.48 12.42 -3.27
N LYS A 56 -5.61 11.74 -2.12
CA LYS A 56 -6.48 12.16 -1.02
C LYS A 56 -6.08 13.53 -0.48
N SER A 57 -4.78 13.73 -0.24
CA SER A 57 -4.27 15.00 0.29
C SER A 57 -4.54 16.15 -0.69
N LEU A 58 -4.24 15.96 -1.97
CA LEU A 58 -4.53 16.95 -3.02
C LEU A 58 -6.02 17.30 -3.08
N LYS A 59 -6.89 16.28 -3.02
CA LYS A 59 -8.34 16.48 -2.99
C LYS A 59 -8.81 17.22 -1.74
N ASP A 60 -8.24 16.92 -0.57
CA ASP A 60 -8.57 17.60 0.69
C ASP A 60 -8.05 19.06 0.71
N TYR A 61 -6.95 19.37 -0.01
CA TYR A 61 -6.48 20.74 -0.27
C TYR A 61 -7.43 21.49 -1.22
N GLU A 62 -7.84 20.88 -2.33
CA GLU A 62 -8.76 21.50 -3.31
C GLU A 62 -10.17 21.70 -2.74
N GLU A 63 -10.63 20.81 -1.85
CA GLU A 63 -11.91 20.94 -1.13
C GLU A 63 -11.85 21.91 0.07
N GLY A 64 -10.75 22.65 0.25
CA GLY A 64 -10.64 23.76 1.22
C GLY A 64 -10.55 23.33 2.68
N ARG A 65 -10.22 22.06 2.98
CA ARG A 65 -10.13 21.55 4.36
C ARG A 65 -8.75 21.74 5.02
N ILE A 66 -7.75 22.16 4.25
CA ILE A 66 -6.46 22.62 4.81
C ILE A 66 -6.32 24.10 4.50
N LYS A 67 -6.77 24.94 5.45
CA LYS A 67 -6.27 26.31 5.53
C LYS A 67 -4.83 26.22 6.02
N ILE A 68 -3.86 26.52 5.14
CA ILE A 68 -2.62 27.14 5.61
C ILE A 68 -3.09 28.46 6.24
N GLY A 69 -3.10 28.48 7.57
CA GLY A 69 -3.41 29.68 8.33
C GLY A 69 -2.35 30.72 8.01
N LEU A 70 -2.74 31.72 7.22
CA LEU A 70 -2.24 33.08 7.31
C LEU A 70 -2.87 33.75 8.53
#